data_AF-A0A358HQR4-F1
#
_entry.id   AF-A0A358HQR4-F1
#
_cell.length_a   1.000
_cell.length_b   1.000
_cell.length_c   1.000
_cell.angle_alpha   90.00
_cell.angle_beta   90.00
_cell.angle_gamma   90.00
#
_symmetry.space_group_name_H-M   'P 1'
#
loop_
_entity.id
_entity.type
_entity.pdbx_description
1 polymer ?
#
loop_
_entity_poly.entity_id
_entity_poly.type
_entity_poly.pdbx_seq_one_letter_code
_entity_poly.pdbx_strand_id
1 'polypeptide(L)'
;MSDFGNIFRSAMDLYEAGQLAEAEQACRKMARAFPQAAEAMHLAGLVAMRQGNQAVAAERMGRAAIADANSAEIQHDHAQALKAV
;
A
#
# COMPACT_ATOMS: atom_id res chain seq x y z
N MET A 1 16.58 -13.42 4.90
CA MET A 1 15.37 -12.57 4.95
C MET A 1 15.72 -11.25 4.33
N SER A 2 15.04 -10.86 3.25
CA SER A 2 15.27 -9.56 2.60
C SER A 2 14.71 -8.44 3.46
N ASP A 3 15.39 -7.31 3.57
CA ASP A 3 14.93 -6.15 4.35
C ASP A 3 13.50 -5.72 4.00
N PHE A 4 13.12 -5.87 2.73
CA PHE A 4 11.75 -5.65 2.25
C PHE A 4 10.70 -6.46 3.02
N GLY A 5 10.89 -7.78 3.13
CA GLY A 5 9.90 -8.69 3.73
C GLY A 5 9.68 -8.40 5.21
N ASN A 6 10.74 -7.99 5.93
CA ASN A 6 10.63 -7.61 7.34
C ASN A 6 9.86 -6.30 7.51
N ILE A 7 10.14 -5.29 6.68
CA ILE A 7 9.43 -4.01 6.75
C ILE A 7 7.97 -4.17 6.29
N PHE A 8 7.71 -4.99 5.27
CA PHE A 8 6.36 -5.30 4.80
C PHE A 8 5.52 -5.97 5.88
N ARG A 9 6.06 -7.02 6.51
CA ARG A 9 5.42 -7.73 7.62
C ARG A 9 5.07 -6.77 8.75
N SER A 10 6.03 -5.95 9.18
CA SER A 10 5.81 -4.97 10.25
C SER A 10 4.76 -3.92 9.85
N ALA A 11 4.76 -3.45 8.61
CA ALA A 11 3.76 -2.51 8.12
C ALA A 11 2.35 -3.13 8.08
N MET A 12 2.24 -4.41 7.74
CA MET A 12 1.00 -5.16 7.80
C MET A 12 0.49 -5.32 9.23
N ASP A 13 1.36 -5.72 10.17
CA ASP A 13 0.99 -5.87 11.58
C ASP A 13 0.45 -4.53 12.14
N LEU A 14 1.10 -3.41 11.80
CA LEU A 14 0.66 -2.06 12.18
C LEU A 14 -0.68 -1.68 11.54
N TYR A 15 -0.88 -2.04 10.28
CA TYR A 15 -2.16 -1.84 9.60
C TYR A 15 -3.26 -2.63 10.30
N GLU A 16 -3.07 -3.92 10.57
CA GLU A 16 -4.04 -4.77 11.25
C GLU A 16 -4.37 -4.25 12.66
N ALA A 17 -3.35 -3.79 13.40
CA ALA A 17 -3.48 -3.15 14.71
C ALA A 17 -4.20 -1.78 14.67
N GLY A 18 -4.48 -1.23 13.48
CA GLY A 18 -5.09 0.10 13.33
C GLY A 18 -4.13 1.27 13.58
N GLN A 19 -2.84 0.99 13.71
CA GLN A 19 -1.76 1.98 13.85
C GLN A 19 -1.40 2.59 12.48
N LEU A 20 -2.38 3.24 11.85
CA LEU A 20 -2.29 3.66 10.45
C LEU A 20 -1.17 4.66 10.18
N ALA A 21 -0.84 5.53 11.14
CA ALA A 21 0.25 6.50 11.00
C ALA A 21 1.63 5.84 10.94
N GLU A 22 1.84 4.79 11.76
CA GLU A 22 3.07 4.01 11.79
C GLU A 22 3.18 3.11 10.56
N ALA A 23 2.07 2.48 10.16
CA ALA A 23 1.99 1.71 8.92
C ALA A 23 2.35 2.60 7.71
N GLU A 24 1.84 3.82 7.65
CA GLU A 24 2.19 4.77 6.59
C GLU A 24 3.68 5.13 6.59
N GLN A 25 4.27 5.27 7.78
CA GLN A 25 5.71 5.55 7.89
C GLN A 25 6.56 4.36 7.42
N ALA A 26 6.15 3.13 7.73
CA ALA A 26 6.79 1.92 7.23
C ALA A 26 6.67 1.81 5.71
N CYS A 27 5.48 2.03 5.15
CA CYS A 27 5.26 2.09 3.70
C CYS A 27 6.13 3.15 3.01
N ARG A 28 6.32 4.33 3.62
CA ARG A 28 7.23 5.36 3.10
C ARG A 28 8.70 4.91 3.09
N LYS A 29 9.15 4.19 4.11
CA LYS A 29 10.50 3.60 4.13
C LYS A 29 10.67 2.57 3.01
N MET A 30 9.66 1.71 2.83
CA MET A 30 9.66 0.73 1.74
C MET A 30 9.67 1.39 0.36
N ALA A 31 8.84 2.41 0.14
CA ALA A 31 8.80 3.13 -1.13
C ALA A 31 10.13 3.82 -1.47
N ARG A 32 10.90 4.24 -0.46
CA ARG A 32 12.25 4.81 -0.66
C ARG A 32 13.30 3.75 -0.96
N ALA A 33 13.27 2.62 -0.24
CA ALA A 33 14.24 1.55 -0.42
C ALA A 33 13.94 0.68 -1.67
N PHE A 34 12.66 0.55 -2.01
CA PHE A 34 12.13 -0.33 -3.06
C PHE A 34 11.05 0.41 -3.87
N PRO A 35 11.44 1.42 -4.68
CA PRO A 35 10.50 2.29 -5.40
C PRO A 35 9.71 1.58 -6.51
N GLN A 36 10.05 0.34 -6.85
CA GLN A 36 9.35 -0.48 -7.86
C GLN A 36 8.51 -1.60 -7.24
N ALA A 37 8.47 -1.70 -5.90
CA ALA A 37 7.72 -2.76 -5.23
C ALA A 37 6.23 -2.45 -5.23
N ALA A 38 5.47 -3.15 -6.09
CA ALA A 38 4.03 -3.01 -6.20
C ALA A 38 3.31 -3.31 -4.86
N GLU A 39 3.77 -4.33 -4.13
CA GLU A 39 3.24 -4.71 -2.81
C GLU A 39 3.36 -3.56 -1.77
N ALA A 40 4.45 -2.80 -1.81
CA ALA A 40 4.64 -1.66 -0.91
C ALA A 40 3.65 -0.54 -1.22
N MET A 41 3.44 -0.26 -2.51
CA MET A 41 2.47 0.75 -2.96
C MET A 41 1.04 0.30 -2.68
N HIS A 42 0.76 -0.99 -2.80
CA HIS A 42 -0.54 -1.57 -2.49
C HIS A 42 -0.89 -1.38 -1.01
N LEU A 43 -0.01 -1.79 -0.10
CA LEU A 43 -0.21 -1.60 1.35
C LEU A 43 -0.32 -0.11 1.71
N ALA A 44 0.46 0.75 1.06
CA ALA A 44 0.39 2.20 1.24
C ALA A 44 -0.96 2.80 0.79
N GLY A 45 -1.62 2.20 -0.20
CA GLY A 45 -2.97 2.53 -0.65
C GLY A 45 -4.03 2.06 0.35
N LEU A 46 -3.95 0.82 0.83
CA LEU A 46 -4.86 0.26 1.85
C LEU A 46 -4.84 1.09 3.14
N VAL A 47 -3.64 1.48 3.60
CA VAL A 47 -3.47 2.36 4.76
C VAL A 47 -4.19 3.70 4.53
N ALA A 48 -4.03 4.31 3.35
CA ALA A 48 -4.69 5.58 3.01
C ALA A 48 -6.22 5.46 2.95
N MET A 49 -6.75 4.34 2.41
CA MET A 49 -8.19 4.05 2.42
C MET A 49 -8.72 4.01 3.84
N ARG A 50 -8.04 3.29 4.73
CA ARG A 50 -8.48 3.12 6.13
C ARG A 50 -8.33 4.41 6.95
N GLN A 51 -7.46 5.33 6.54
CA GLN A 51 -7.38 6.69 7.07
C GLN A 51 -8.47 7.63 6.53
N GLY A 52 -9.28 7.18 5.56
CA GLY A 52 -10.30 8.01 4.89
C GLY A 52 -9.73 8.94 3.81
N ASN A 53 -8.45 8.80 3.45
CA ASN A 53 -7.80 9.63 2.43
C ASN A 53 -7.88 8.97 1.05
N GLN A 54 -9.06 8.99 0.47
CA GLN A 54 -9.37 8.29 -0.77
C GLN A 54 -8.59 8.80 -1.99
N ALA A 55 -8.30 10.11 -2.05
CA ALA A 55 -7.49 10.69 -3.12
C ALA A 55 -6.06 10.10 -3.12
N VAL A 56 -5.44 10.01 -1.95
CA VAL A 56 -4.10 9.41 -1.81
C VAL A 56 -4.14 7.90 -2.04
N ALA A 57 -5.21 7.22 -1.63
CA ALA A 57 -5.39 5.80 -1.91
C ALA A 57 -5.44 5.50 -3.41
N ALA A 58 -6.26 6.25 -4.16
CA ALA A 58 -6.40 6.09 -5.61
C ALA A 58 -5.08 6.32 -6.34
N GLU A 59 -4.32 7.37 -5.98
CA GLU A 59 -3.00 7.64 -6.55
C GLU A 59 -2.02 6.47 -6.32
N ARG A 60 -1.94 5.97 -5.08
CA ARG A 60 -1.00 4.91 -4.70
C ARG A 60 -1.37 3.57 -5.33
N MET A 61 -2.65 3.24 -5.37
CA MET A 61 -3.13 2.01 -6.02
C MET A 61 -2.98 2.06 -7.54
N GLY A 62 -3.18 3.22 -8.17
CA GLY A 62 -2.89 3.39 -9.59
C GLY A 62 -1.42 3.15 -9.92
N ARG A 63 -0.51 3.66 -9.07
CA ARG A 63 0.94 3.37 -9.21
C ARG A 63 1.28 1.90 -8.99
N ALA A 64 0.64 1.24 -8.01
CA ALA A 64 0.80 -0.19 -7.78
C ALA A 64 0.35 -1.01 -9.01
N ALA A 65 -0.78 -0.66 -9.62
CA ALA A 65 -1.31 -1.31 -10.81
C ALA A 65 -0.43 -1.10 -12.05
N ILE A 66 0.25 0.05 -12.17
CA ILE A 66 1.24 0.28 -13.23
C ILE A 66 2.50 -0.58 -13.01
N ALA A 67 2.93 -0.73 -11.75
CA ALA A 67 4.14 -1.48 -11.40
C ALA A 67 3.96 -2.99 -11.53
N ASP A 68 2.78 -3.52 -11.19
CA ASP A 68 2.41 -4.92 -11.40
C ASP A 68 0.97 -5.03 -11.91
N ALA A 69 0.84 -4.94 -13.23
CA ALA A 69 -0.43 -5.01 -13.93
C ALA A 69 -1.08 -6.41 -13.89
N ASN A 70 -0.35 -7.45 -13.46
CA ASN A 70 -0.81 -8.83 -13.51
C ASN A 70 -1.32 -9.35 -12.15
N SER A 71 -1.13 -8.59 -11.08
CA SER A 71 -1.61 -8.94 -9.74
C SER A 71 -3.12 -8.68 -9.60
N ALA A 72 -3.91 -9.75 -9.63
CA ALA A 72 -5.37 -9.71 -9.49
C ALA A 72 -5.84 -9.10 -8.16
N GLU A 73 -5.06 -9.26 -7.09
CA GLU A 73 -5.33 -8.66 -5.77
C GLU A 73 -5.26 -7.12 -5.84
N ILE A 74 -4.18 -6.59 -6.41
CA ILE A 74 -3.97 -5.14 -6.59
C ILE A 74 -5.07 -4.54 -7.47
N GLN A 75 -5.52 -5.26 -8.50
CA GLN A 75 -6.63 -4.80 -9.36
C GLN A 75 -7.98 -4.78 -8.63
N HIS A 76 -8.26 -5.79 -7.79
CA HIS A 76 -9.48 -5.82 -6.98
C HIS A 76 -9.52 -4.62 -6.03
N ASP A 77 -8.44 -4.40 -5.29
CA ASP A 77 -8.39 -3.36 -4.27
C ASP A 77 -8.35 -1.95 -4.89
N HIS A 78 -7.68 -1.79 -6.04
CA HIS A 78 -7.76 -0.57 -6.86
C HIS A 78 -9.20 -0.26 -7.32
N ALA A 79 -9.94 -1.29 -7.76
CA ALA A 79 -11.33 -1.11 -8.16
C ALA A 79 -12.23 -0.71 -6.98
N GLN A 80 -11.93 -1.15 -5.76
CA GLN A 80 -12.63 -0.69 -4.56
C GLN A 80 -12.30 0.76 -4.20
N ALA A 81 -11.03 1.16 -4.29
CA ALA A 81 -10.63 2.53 -4.02
C ALA A 81 -11.24 3.53 -5.01
N LEU A 82 -11.32 3.19 -6.30
CA LEU A 82 -11.94 4.05 -7.31
C LEU A 82 -13.45 4.19 -7.15
N LYS A 83 -14.15 3.14 -6.69
CA LYS A 83 -15.60 3.20 -6.44
C LYS A 83 -15.97 4.10 -5.26
N ALA A 84 -15.01 4.39 -4.41
CA ALA A 84 -15.23 5.11 -3.17
C ALA A 84 -15.08 6.64 -3.33
N VAL A 85 -14.53 7.10 -4.46
CA VAL A 85 -14.34 8.52 -4.85
C VAL A 85 -15.59 9.11 -5.52
#